data_AF-A0A9E2VDQ0-F1
#
_entry.id   AF-A0A9E2VDQ0-F1
#
_cell.length_a   1.000
_cell.length_b   1.000
_cell.length_c   1.000
_cell.angle_alpha   90.00
_cell.angle_beta   90.00
_cell.angle_gamma   90.00
#
_symmetry.space_group_name_H-M   'P 1'
#
loop_
_entity.id
_entity.type
_entity.pdbx_description
1 polymer ?
#
loop_
_entity_poly.entity_id
_entity_poly.type
_entity_poly.pdbx_seq_one_letter_code
_entity_poly.pdbx_strand_id
1 'polypeptide(L)'
;MSILHRLPGLLMLAGLLAVGGSLHLRDRLPGPAGLLTEIHAEPLQEAEQRAPFRHRVGEVEYTVKPLFRYELSGLVVSRHDAGAWWDIVHRKDWRDHLNVVDLCVIWGRNARTGAYQGLRFWNEVFTCNAATDSGEAWARFDPNALSNNHLLASDPRLVRLLRSVRPGDQVRVEGYLAEYSHQHGRSFRRGTSTVRTDRGDGACETIWVTDAQVLREANRGWRLMMPIGLGAIALSVLLWWFVPLPRLSD
;
A
#
# COMPACT_ATOMS: atom_id res chain seq x y z
N MET A 1 31.85 -30.92 -20.15
CA MET A 1 31.24 -29.57 -20.00
C MET A 1 31.86 -28.85 -18.81
N SER A 2 32.62 -27.78 -19.05
CA SER A 2 33.21 -26.99 -17.97
C SER A 2 32.12 -26.28 -17.16
N ILE A 3 32.39 -25.97 -15.89
CA ILE A 3 31.48 -25.26 -14.99
C ILE A 3 30.99 -23.93 -15.60
N LEU A 4 31.81 -23.34 -16.48
CA LEU A 4 31.54 -22.11 -17.23
C LEU A 4 30.32 -22.21 -18.15
N HIS A 5 30.04 -23.39 -18.72
CA HIS A 5 28.91 -23.60 -19.63
C HIS A 5 27.60 -23.83 -18.87
N ARG A 6 27.67 -24.27 -17.60
CA ARG A 6 26.51 -24.51 -16.75
C ARG A 6 26.13 -23.27 -15.92
N LEU A 7 27.10 -22.40 -15.65
CA LEU A 7 26.92 -21.22 -14.80
C LEU A 7 25.74 -20.33 -15.20
N PRO A 8 25.55 -19.96 -16.49
CA PRO A 8 24.43 -19.09 -16.83
C PRO A 8 23.08 -19.79 -16.61
N GLY A 9 22.95 -21.08 -16.95
CA GLY A 9 21.72 -21.84 -16.68
C GLY A 9 21.37 -21.92 -15.19
N LEU A 10 22.38 -22.07 -14.33
CA LEU A 10 22.20 -22.03 -12.88
C LEU A 10 21.79 -20.64 -12.38
N LEU A 11 22.38 -19.57 -12.90
CA LEU A 11 22.02 -18.19 -12.58
C LEU A 11 20.59 -17.86 -13.02
N MET A 12 20.17 -18.31 -14.21
CA MET A 12 18.80 -18.19 -14.68
C MET A 12 17.83 -18.88 -13.72
N LEU A 13 18.09 -20.15 -13.38
CA LEU A 13 17.23 -20.90 -12.47
C LEU A 13 17.15 -20.24 -11.09
N ALA A 14 18.28 -19.85 -10.51
CA ALA A 14 18.32 -19.16 -9.22
C ALA A 14 17.57 -17.82 -9.26
N GLY A 15 17.73 -17.05 -10.34
CA GLY A 15 17.04 -15.79 -10.54
C GLY A 15 15.53 -15.95 -10.65
N LEU A 16 15.06 -16.94 -11.43
CA LEU A 16 13.64 -17.26 -11.55
C LEU A 16 13.03 -17.73 -10.21
N LEU A 17 13.74 -18.57 -9.46
CA LEU A 17 13.30 -19.01 -8.13
C LEU A 17 13.25 -17.84 -7.14
N ALA A 18 14.23 -16.93 -7.17
CA ALA A 18 14.24 -15.74 -6.33
C ALA A 18 13.08 -14.77 -6.67
N VAL A 19 12.80 -14.55 -7.96
CA VAL A 19 11.65 -13.77 -8.42
C VAL A 19 10.34 -14.43 -8.01
N GLY A 20 10.19 -15.74 -8.25
CA GLY A 20 8.98 -16.49 -7.89
C GLY A 20 8.70 -16.48 -6.39
N GLY A 21 9.73 -16.76 -5.58
CA GLY A 21 9.65 -16.68 -4.12
C GLY A 21 9.33 -15.27 -3.63
N SER A 22 9.95 -14.24 -4.22
CA SER A 22 9.62 -12.84 -3.92
C SER A 22 8.15 -12.54 -4.21
N LEU A 23 7.65 -12.86 -5.41
CA LEU A 23 6.26 -12.59 -5.79
C LEU A 23 5.26 -13.26 -4.85
N HIS A 24 5.56 -14.48 -4.39
CA HIS A 24 4.69 -15.24 -3.51
C HIS A 24 4.70 -14.75 -2.06
N LEU A 25 5.84 -14.26 -1.56
CA LEU A 25 6.04 -14.05 -0.12
C LEU A 25 6.22 -12.58 0.30
N ARG A 26 6.55 -11.68 -0.62
CA ARG A 26 6.92 -10.28 -0.29
C ARG A 26 5.78 -9.45 0.32
N ASP A 27 4.54 -9.79 0.03
CA ASP A 27 3.34 -9.06 0.47
C ASP A 27 2.47 -9.91 1.44
N ARG A 28 3.01 -11.03 1.96
CA ARG A 28 2.33 -11.87 2.96
C ARG A 28 2.23 -11.13 4.29
N LEU A 29 1.04 -11.13 4.90
CA LEU A 29 0.83 -10.46 6.18
C LEU A 29 1.66 -11.14 7.30
N PRO A 30 2.35 -10.37 8.15
CA PRO A 30 3.11 -10.91 9.27
C PRO A 30 2.16 -11.54 10.30
N GLY A 31 2.68 -12.43 11.16
CA GLY A 31 1.94 -12.88 12.34
C GLY A 31 1.94 -11.84 13.47
N PRO A 32 1.07 -11.99 14.49
CA PRO A 32 0.90 -11.00 15.56
C PRO A 32 2.18 -10.75 16.35
N ALA A 33 3.07 -11.75 16.50
CA ALA A 33 4.37 -11.59 17.13
C ALA A 33 5.32 -10.62 16.38
N GLY A 34 5.07 -10.38 15.09
CA GLY A 34 5.80 -9.42 14.28
C GLY A 34 5.23 -7.99 14.32
N LEU A 35 4.12 -7.77 15.03
CA LEU A 35 3.45 -6.48 15.13
C LEU A 35 3.98 -5.65 16.30
N LEU A 36 4.08 -4.35 16.07
CA LEU A 36 4.44 -3.33 17.04
C LEU A 36 3.25 -3.02 17.94
N THR A 37 3.49 -2.71 19.21
CA THR A 37 2.42 -2.38 20.16
C THR A 37 1.68 -1.11 19.80
N GLU A 38 2.32 -0.18 19.09
CA GLU A 38 1.79 1.09 18.63
C GLU A 38 0.56 0.93 17.76
N ILE A 39 0.48 -0.14 16.95
CA ILE A 39 -0.67 -0.38 16.07
C ILE A 39 -1.87 -1.01 16.80
N HIS A 40 -1.77 -1.22 18.11
CA HIS A 40 -2.87 -1.68 18.95
C HIS A 40 -3.73 -0.55 19.50
N ALA A 41 -3.32 0.70 19.30
CA ALA A 41 -4.09 1.89 19.69
C ALA A 41 -5.23 2.15 18.69
N GLU A 42 -6.30 2.77 19.17
CA GLU A 42 -7.31 3.36 18.29
C GLU A 42 -6.75 4.64 17.64
N PRO A 43 -7.19 5.00 16.43
CA PRO A 43 -6.71 6.21 15.78
C PRO A 43 -7.18 7.44 16.54
N LEU A 44 -6.28 8.41 16.71
CA LEU A 44 -6.61 9.70 17.29
C LEU A 44 -7.55 10.44 16.34
N GLN A 45 -8.63 11.02 16.89
CA GLN A 45 -9.52 11.89 16.14
C GLN A 45 -10.01 13.02 17.05
N GLU A 46 -9.46 14.23 16.84
CA GLU A 46 -9.77 15.41 17.65
C GLU A 46 -10.32 16.53 16.76
N ALA A 47 -11.34 17.26 17.22
CA ALA A 47 -11.95 18.31 16.42
C ALA A 47 -10.92 19.38 16.02
N GLU A 48 -10.90 19.73 14.75
CA GLU A 48 -9.98 20.73 14.18
C GLU A 48 -10.77 21.95 13.69
N GLN A 49 -10.29 23.15 14.01
CA GLN A 49 -10.92 24.42 13.64
C GLN A 49 -10.17 25.18 12.55
N ARG A 50 -9.10 24.57 12.01
CA ARG A 50 -8.34 25.14 10.89
C ARG A 50 -9.25 25.53 9.73
N ALA A 51 -9.09 26.76 9.26
CA ALA A 51 -9.80 27.24 8.09
C ALA A 51 -9.45 26.41 6.83
N PRO A 52 -10.40 26.23 5.89
CA PRO A 52 -10.10 25.64 4.60
C PRO A 52 -8.95 26.38 3.92
N PHE A 53 -8.07 25.62 3.25
CA PHE A 53 -6.93 26.17 2.53
C PHE A 53 -6.91 25.67 1.09
N ARG A 54 -6.20 26.39 0.23
CA ARG A 54 -6.02 26.00 -1.17
C ARG A 54 -4.65 25.39 -1.38
N HIS A 55 -4.59 24.37 -2.22
CA HIS A 55 -3.36 23.71 -2.60
C HIS A 55 -3.37 23.38 -4.09
N ARG A 56 -2.26 23.64 -4.79
CA ARG A 56 -2.16 23.41 -6.24
C ARG A 56 -1.27 22.22 -6.54
N VAL A 57 -1.77 21.30 -7.37
CA VAL A 57 -1.00 20.16 -7.90
C VAL A 57 -1.12 20.20 -9.42
N GLY A 58 0.01 20.44 -10.10
CA GLY A 58 0.01 20.71 -11.54
C GLY A 58 -0.85 21.94 -11.88
N GLU A 59 -1.84 21.76 -12.75
CA GLU A 59 -2.77 22.81 -13.17
C GLU A 59 -4.04 22.88 -12.30
N VAL A 60 -4.22 21.94 -11.36
CA VAL A 60 -5.44 21.84 -10.55
C VAL A 60 -5.25 22.51 -9.19
N GLU A 61 -6.11 23.48 -8.88
CA GLU A 61 -6.21 24.09 -7.55
C GLU A 61 -7.34 23.40 -6.77
N TYR A 62 -6.95 22.76 -5.67
CA TYR A 62 -7.83 22.09 -4.73
C TYR A 62 -8.14 23.01 -3.55
N THR A 63 -9.36 22.95 -3.04
CA THR A 63 -9.71 23.45 -1.71
C THR A 63 -9.79 22.27 -0.77
N VAL A 64 -9.02 22.30 0.32
CA VAL A 64 -8.97 21.28 1.36
C VAL A 64 -9.59 21.86 2.63
N LYS A 65 -10.57 21.18 3.20
CA LYS A 65 -11.26 21.55 4.43
C LYS A 65 -10.98 20.50 5.50
N PRO A 66 -10.03 20.76 6.42
CA PRO A 66 -9.82 19.93 7.60
C PRO A 66 -11.07 19.90 8.48
N LEU A 67 -11.37 18.75 9.06
CA LEU A 67 -12.47 18.54 10.00
C LEU A 67 -11.97 18.04 11.37
N PHE A 68 -11.00 17.12 11.35
CA PHE A 68 -10.40 16.56 12.56
C PHE A 68 -8.91 16.39 12.39
N ARG A 69 -8.13 16.61 13.45
CA ARG A 69 -6.76 16.10 13.55
C ARG A 69 -6.83 14.59 13.67
N TYR A 70 -5.99 13.91 12.90
CA TYR A 70 -6.02 12.46 12.76
C TYR A 70 -4.64 11.84 12.87
N GLU A 71 -4.54 10.75 13.61
CA GLU A 71 -3.34 9.92 13.67
C GLU A 71 -3.74 8.44 13.66
N LEU A 72 -3.21 7.69 12.71
CA LEU A 72 -3.46 6.26 12.54
C LEU A 72 -2.13 5.51 12.56
N SER A 73 -1.99 4.57 13.49
CA SER A 73 -0.95 3.54 13.46
C SER A 73 -1.58 2.20 13.18
N GLY A 74 -1.13 1.49 12.14
CA GLY A 74 -1.83 0.29 11.67
C GLY A 74 -1.02 -0.62 10.77
N LEU A 75 -1.55 -1.84 10.55
CA LEU A 75 -1.04 -2.81 9.58
C LEU A 75 -1.77 -2.61 8.25
N VAL A 76 -1.01 -2.43 7.17
CA VAL A 76 -1.55 -2.36 5.82
C VAL A 76 -1.90 -3.77 5.35
N VAL A 77 -3.18 -4.01 5.08
CA VAL A 77 -3.68 -5.34 4.65
C VAL A 77 -4.02 -5.38 3.16
N SER A 78 -4.27 -4.22 2.56
CA SER A 78 -4.45 -4.07 1.11
C SER A 78 -4.01 -2.69 0.66
N ARG A 79 -3.71 -2.57 -0.63
CA ARG A 79 -3.31 -1.30 -1.26
C ARG A 79 -3.92 -1.24 -2.65
N HIS A 80 -4.45 -0.07 -2.97
CA HIS A 80 -4.82 0.30 -4.33
C HIS A 80 -3.98 1.49 -4.75
N ASP A 81 -3.25 1.34 -5.85
CA ASP A 81 -2.41 2.40 -6.38
C ASP A 81 -3.20 3.24 -7.38
N ALA A 82 -3.75 4.36 -6.90
CA ALA A 82 -4.45 5.35 -7.73
C ALA A 82 -3.57 5.98 -8.84
N GLY A 83 -2.26 5.68 -8.86
CA GLY A 83 -1.28 6.19 -9.82
C GLY A 83 -0.53 5.12 -10.62
N ALA A 84 -0.92 3.84 -10.55
CA ALA A 84 -0.28 2.82 -11.39
C ALA A 84 -0.48 3.16 -12.88
N TRP A 85 0.55 2.95 -13.70
CA TRP A 85 0.54 3.14 -15.16
C TRP A 85 -0.62 2.49 -15.94
N TRP A 86 -1.36 1.57 -15.31
CA TRP A 86 -2.57 0.95 -15.84
C TRP A 86 -3.86 1.70 -15.47
N ASP A 87 -3.82 2.57 -14.48
CA ASP A 87 -4.96 3.34 -13.97
C ASP A 87 -5.15 4.65 -14.76
N ILE A 88 -5.15 4.49 -16.08
CA ILE A 88 -5.54 5.52 -17.05
C ILE A 88 -6.98 5.99 -16.78
N VAL A 89 -7.78 5.21 -16.06
CA VAL A 89 -9.17 5.52 -15.68
C VAL A 89 -9.23 6.61 -14.61
N HIS A 90 -8.43 6.54 -13.54
CA HIS A 90 -8.40 7.59 -12.50
C HIS A 90 -7.86 8.93 -13.01
N ARG A 91 -6.84 8.88 -13.89
CA ARG A 91 -6.31 10.09 -14.56
C ARG A 91 -7.27 10.70 -15.58
N LYS A 92 -8.04 9.88 -16.32
CA LYS A 92 -8.94 10.40 -17.37
C LYS A 92 -10.24 10.95 -16.84
N ASP A 93 -10.85 10.31 -15.84
CA ASP A 93 -12.25 10.60 -15.54
C ASP A 93 -12.42 11.66 -14.42
N TRP A 94 -11.47 11.75 -13.47
CA TRP A 94 -11.62 12.60 -12.26
C TRP A 94 -10.51 13.64 -12.09
N ARG A 95 -9.36 13.51 -12.79
CA ARG A 95 -8.19 14.41 -12.66
C ARG A 95 -7.78 14.66 -11.21
N ASP A 96 -7.93 13.65 -10.35
CA ASP A 96 -7.48 13.73 -8.97
C ASP A 96 -5.97 13.46 -8.90
N HIS A 97 -5.20 14.54 -8.77
CA HIS A 97 -3.76 14.51 -8.62
C HIS A 97 -3.33 14.60 -7.16
N LEU A 98 -4.28 14.85 -6.25
CA LEU A 98 -3.98 15.09 -4.84
C LEU A 98 -3.98 13.79 -4.05
N ASN A 99 -4.84 12.83 -4.40
CA ASN A 99 -4.74 11.48 -3.89
C ASN A 99 -3.54 10.73 -4.47
N VAL A 100 -2.71 10.15 -3.61
CA VAL A 100 -1.49 9.45 -4.05
C VAL A 100 -1.55 7.94 -3.91
N VAL A 101 -2.34 7.42 -2.96
CA VAL A 101 -2.52 5.98 -2.71
C VAL A 101 -3.71 5.76 -1.77
N ASP A 102 -4.41 4.65 -1.96
CA ASP A 102 -5.43 4.19 -1.04
C ASP A 102 -4.91 2.96 -0.28
N LEU A 103 -4.93 3.04 1.05
CA LEU A 103 -4.47 1.96 1.94
C LEU A 103 -5.63 1.40 2.76
N CYS A 104 -5.82 0.10 2.70
CA CYS A 104 -6.63 -0.58 3.69
C CYS A 104 -5.78 -0.93 4.90
N VAL A 105 -6.19 -0.44 6.07
CA VAL A 105 -5.43 -0.54 7.31
C VAL A 105 -6.29 -1.16 8.41
N ILE A 106 -5.69 -2.05 9.21
CA ILE A 106 -6.26 -2.56 10.47
C ILE A 106 -5.42 -2.08 11.65
N TRP A 107 -6.03 -2.05 12.83
CA TRP A 107 -5.38 -1.69 14.08
C TRP A 107 -6.04 -2.41 15.26
N GLY A 108 -5.74 -1.96 16.48
CA GLY A 108 -6.56 -2.27 17.65
C GLY A 108 -6.64 -3.75 17.97
N ARG A 109 -7.87 -4.23 18.19
CA ARG A 109 -8.15 -5.64 18.52
C ARG A 109 -7.68 -6.59 17.42
N ASN A 110 -7.85 -6.24 16.14
CA ASN A 110 -7.47 -7.09 15.02
C ASN A 110 -5.97 -7.39 15.03
N ALA A 111 -5.15 -6.35 15.20
CA ALA A 111 -3.71 -6.49 15.31
C ALA A 111 -3.30 -7.29 16.56
N ARG A 112 -3.87 -6.94 17.72
CA ARG A 112 -3.52 -7.51 19.03
C ARG A 112 -3.75 -9.03 19.10
N THR A 113 -4.84 -9.52 18.50
CA THR A 113 -5.24 -10.94 18.58
C THR A 113 -4.83 -11.76 17.36
N GLY A 114 -4.34 -11.12 16.30
CA GLY A 114 -4.09 -11.80 15.02
C GLY A 114 -5.37 -12.17 14.26
N ALA A 115 -6.52 -11.56 14.58
CA ALA A 115 -7.81 -11.93 13.97
C ALA A 115 -7.83 -11.79 12.44
N TYR A 116 -6.93 -10.99 11.86
CA TYR A 116 -6.81 -10.77 10.42
C TYR A 116 -6.19 -11.95 9.63
N GLN A 117 -5.48 -12.89 10.27
CA GLN A 117 -4.67 -13.88 9.57
C GLN A 117 -5.47 -14.88 8.72
N GLY A 118 -6.77 -15.03 8.98
CA GLY A 118 -7.68 -15.90 8.23
C GLY A 118 -8.59 -15.18 7.23
N LEU A 119 -8.35 -13.88 6.99
CA LEU A 119 -9.18 -13.06 6.13
C LEU A 119 -8.45 -12.68 4.85
N ARG A 120 -9.23 -12.54 3.78
CA ARG A 120 -8.83 -11.94 2.50
C ARG A 120 -9.25 -10.48 2.52
N PHE A 121 -8.37 -9.58 2.11
CA PHE A 121 -8.62 -8.15 2.04
C PHE A 121 -8.45 -7.62 0.62
N TRP A 122 -9.32 -6.73 0.21
CA TRP A 122 -9.19 -5.96 -1.03
C TRP A 122 -9.80 -4.59 -0.82
N ASN A 123 -9.30 -3.59 -1.55
CA ASN A 123 -9.89 -2.28 -1.54
C ASN A 123 -10.30 -1.84 -2.95
N GLU A 124 -11.45 -1.18 -3.00
CA GLU A 124 -11.96 -0.50 -4.18
C GLU A 124 -11.74 1.01 -3.98
N VAL A 125 -12.30 1.82 -4.88
CA VAL A 125 -12.13 3.29 -4.86
C VAL A 125 -12.69 3.94 -3.57
N PHE A 126 -13.69 3.31 -2.95
CA PHE A 126 -14.40 3.84 -1.77
C PHE A 126 -14.59 2.86 -0.62
N THR A 127 -14.05 1.65 -0.71
CA THR A 127 -14.28 0.63 0.31
C THR A 127 -13.02 -0.18 0.57
N CYS A 128 -12.83 -0.55 1.84
CA CYS A 128 -11.99 -1.70 2.16
C CYS A 128 -12.89 -2.84 2.61
N ASN A 129 -12.66 -3.99 2.00
CA ASN A 129 -13.45 -5.18 2.18
C ASN A 129 -12.59 -6.28 2.80
N ALA A 130 -13.25 -7.10 3.62
CA ALA A 130 -12.65 -8.26 4.26
C ALA A 130 -13.61 -9.44 4.13
N ALA A 131 -13.09 -10.64 3.82
CA ALA A 131 -13.90 -11.85 3.72
C ALA A 131 -13.16 -13.08 4.22
N THR A 132 -13.91 -14.06 4.69
CA THR A 132 -13.42 -15.38 5.07
C THR A 132 -14.55 -16.40 4.93
N ASP A 133 -14.18 -17.65 4.68
CA ASP A 133 -15.13 -18.76 4.60
C ASP A 133 -15.32 -19.43 5.99
N SER A 134 -14.63 -18.94 7.02
CA SER A 134 -14.72 -19.42 8.40
C SER A 134 -15.52 -18.46 9.28
N GLY A 135 -16.69 -18.90 9.75
CA GLY A 135 -17.50 -18.14 10.70
C GLY A 135 -16.77 -17.86 12.03
N GLU A 136 -15.89 -18.76 12.46
CA GLU A 136 -15.05 -18.57 13.65
C GLU A 136 -14.01 -17.45 13.45
N ALA A 137 -13.38 -17.40 12.27
CA ALA A 137 -12.46 -16.32 11.93
C ALA A 137 -13.19 -14.98 11.85
N TRP A 138 -14.36 -14.95 11.23
CA TRP A 138 -15.20 -13.75 11.14
C TRP A 138 -15.65 -13.26 12.52
N ALA A 139 -16.08 -14.16 13.41
CA ALA A 139 -16.52 -13.80 14.77
C ALA A 139 -15.40 -13.21 15.65
N ARG A 140 -14.13 -13.51 15.33
CA ARG A 140 -12.97 -12.93 16.03
C ARG A 140 -12.56 -11.56 15.48
N PHE A 141 -12.87 -11.30 14.21
CA PHE A 141 -12.51 -10.07 13.52
C PHE A 141 -13.41 -8.92 13.96
N ASP A 142 -12.80 -7.78 14.26
CA ASP A 142 -13.50 -6.55 14.57
C ASP A 142 -13.61 -5.70 13.28
N PRO A 143 -14.79 -5.66 12.63
CA PRO A 143 -14.98 -4.87 11.41
C PRO A 143 -14.88 -3.36 11.62
N ASN A 144 -14.92 -2.85 12.86
CA ASN A 144 -14.76 -1.42 13.14
C ASN A 144 -13.28 -1.02 13.31
N ALA A 145 -12.36 -1.99 13.44
CA ALA A 145 -10.92 -1.79 13.48
C ALA A 145 -10.28 -2.04 12.11
N LEU A 146 -10.91 -1.46 11.08
CA LEU A 146 -10.58 -1.54 9.65
C LEU A 146 -11.04 -0.23 8.99
N SER A 147 -10.18 0.40 8.19
CA SER A 147 -10.58 1.54 7.35
C SER A 147 -9.88 1.56 5.99
N ASN A 148 -10.57 2.15 5.01
CA ASN A 148 -9.95 2.55 3.76
C ASN A 148 -9.47 4.00 3.88
N ASN A 149 -8.16 4.20 3.72
CA ASN A 149 -7.49 5.47 3.92
C ASN A 149 -7.09 6.04 2.58
N HIS A 150 -7.72 7.14 2.20
CA HIS A 150 -7.48 7.86 0.97
C HIS A 150 -6.49 9.01 1.24
N LEU A 151 -5.24 8.83 0.82
CA LEU A 151 -4.13 9.66 1.30
C LEU A 151 -3.84 10.81 0.34
N LEU A 152 -4.14 12.03 0.79
CA LEU A 152 -3.88 13.26 0.07
C LEU A 152 -2.50 13.80 0.44
N ALA A 153 -1.61 13.93 -0.54
CA ALA A 153 -0.26 14.43 -0.29
C ALA A 153 0.31 15.16 -1.50
N SER A 154 1.10 16.20 -1.23
CA SER A 154 1.80 16.98 -2.26
C SER A 154 3.29 17.17 -2.00
N ASP A 155 3.78 16.98 -0.77
CA ASP A 155 5.23 16.91 -0.50
C ASP A 155 5.81 15.69 -1.24
N PRO A 156 6.73 15.87 -2.19
CA PRO A 156 7.32 14.76 -2.94
C PRO A 156 7.94 13.67 -2.07
N ARG A 157 8.41 14.00 -0.86
CA ARG A 157 8.92 13.02 0.11
C ARG A 157 7.81 12.12 0.63
N LEU A 158 6.69 12.70 1.08
CA LEU A 158 5.51 11.96 1.52
C LEU A 158 4.93 11.14 0.38
N VAL A 159 4.80 11.72 -0.82
CA VAL A 159 4.29 10.98 -1.99
C VAL A 159 5.13 9.73 -2.28
N ARG A 160 6.46 9.85 -2.30
CA ARG A 160 7.35 8.69 -2.52
C ARG A 160 7.22 7.66 -1.41
N LEU A 161 7.18 8.09 -0.15
CA LEU A 161 7.04 7.19 0.99
C LEU A 161 5.71 6.43 0.91
N LEU A 162 4.59 7.12 0.79
CA LEU A 162 3.25 6.53 0.74
C LEU A 162 3.10 5.55 -0.44
N ARG A 163 3.64 5.89 -1.62
CA ARG A 163 3.66 4.98 -2.78
C ARG A 163 4.61 3.79 -2.64
N SER A 164 5.54 3.82 -1.69
CA SER A 164 6.41 2.68 -1.40
C SER A 164 5.78 1.67 -0.44
N VAL A 165 4.79 2.09 0.34
CA VAL A 165 4.06 1.26 1.31
C VAL A 165 3.40 0.08 0.61
N ARG A 166 3.49 -1.11 1.21
CA ARG A 166 2.97 -2.36 0.68
C ARG A 166 2.19 -3.14 1.72
N PRO A 167 1.32 -4.08 1.31
CA PRO A 167 0.68 -5.01 2.23
C PRO A 167 1.72 -5.71 3.14
N GLY A 168 1.38 -5.80 4.41
CA GLY A 168 2.23 -6.28 5.50
C GLY A 168 3.00 -5.19 6.24
N ASP A 169 3.17 -4.00 5.65
CA ASP A 169 3.88 -2.91 6.33
C ASP A 169 3.06 -2.36 7.51
N GLN A 170 3.77 -1.98 8.56
CA GLN A 170 3.20 -1.25 9.69
C GLN A 170 3.54 0.22 9.52
N VAL A 171 2.52 1.07 9.52
CA VAL A 171 2.65 2.49 9.20
C VAL A 171 2.08 3.35 10.30
N ARG A 172 2.59 4.58 10.40
CA ARG A 172 1.94 5.70 11.09
C ARG A 172 1.64 6.77 10.06
N VAL A 173 0.42 7.28 10.06
CA VAL A 173 -0.03 8.38 9.20
C VAL A 173 -0.62 9.45 10.09
N GLU A 174 -0.14 10.68 9.93
CA GLU A 174 -0.57 11.85 10.69
C GLU A 174 -1.08 12.93 9.73
N GLY A 175 -2.14 13.63 10.13
CA GLY A 175 -2.70 14.68 9.32
C GLY A 175 -4.09 15.11 9.77
N TYR A 176 -4.95 15.35 8.79
CA TYR A 176 -6.33 15.77 9.02
C TYR A 176 -7.30 14.91 8.23
N LEU A 177 -8.38 14.45 8.87
CA LEU A 177 -9.57 14.05 8.13
C LEU A 177 -10.10 15.29 7.43
N ALA A 178 -10.17 15.25 6.10
CA ALA A 178 -10.45 16.42 5.30
C ALA A 178 -11.40 16.13 4.14
N GLU A 179 -12.28 17.09 3.84
CA GLU A 179 -12.94 17.15 2.54
C GLU A 179 -12.02 17.88 1.55
N TYR A 180 -12.12 17.55 0.27
CA TYR A 180 -11.43 18.31 -0.77
C TYR A 180 -12.26 18.39 -2.05
N SER A 181 -12.03 19.46 -2.80
CA SER A 181 -12.77 19.76 -4.03
C SER A 181 -11.93 20.56 -5.01
N HIS A 182 -12.30 20.53 -6.28
CA HIS A 182 -11.77 21.44 -7.30
C HIS A 182 -12.83 21.77 -8.34
N GLN A 183 -12.58 22.84 -9.10
CA GLN A 183 -13.43 23.28 -10.21
C GLN A 183 -12.75 23.13 -11.58
N HIS A 184 -11.57 22.50 -11.63
CA HIS A 184 -10.84 22.32 -12.89
C HIS A 184 -11.55 21.30 -13.81
N GLY A 185 -12.11 21.78 -14.93
CA GLY A 185 -12.85 20.96 -15.89
C GLY A 185 -14.26 20.65 -15.42
N ARG A 186 -14.43 19.64 -14.57
CA ARG A 186 -15.70 19.31 -13.91
C ARG A 186 -15.59 19.57 -12.42
N SER A 187 -16.66 20.08 -11.81
CA SER A 187 -16.74 20.23 -10.35
C SER A 187 -16.57 18.86 -9.70
N PHE A 188 -15.55 18.72 -8.87
CA PHE A 188 -15.27 17.53 -8.09
C PHE A 188 -15.34 17.89 -6.61
N ARG A 189 -15.94 17.01 -5.81
CA ARG A 189 -15.92 17.09 -4.34
C ARG A 189 -15.89 15.68 -3.77
N ARG A 190 -15.05 15.47 -2.77
CA ARG A 190 -14.99 14.24 -1.99
C ARG A 190 -14.96 14.58 -0.50
N GLY A 191 -15.76 13.85 0.26
CA GLY A 191 -15.85 13.98 1.72
C GLY A 191 -14.86 13.08 2.45
N THR A 192 -15.04 12.98 3.76
CA THR A 192 -14.36 12.04 4.64
C THR A 192 -15.36 11.46 5.63
N SER A 193 -15.25 10.16 5.94
CA SER A 193 -15.87 9.61 7.14
C SER A 193 -15.26 10.29 8.37
N THR A 194 -16.12 10.52 9.35
CA THR A 194 -15.77 11.03 10.70
C THR A 194 -16.40 10.16 11.78
N VAL A 195 -17.08 9.07 11.39
CA VAL A 195 -17.82 8.18 12.26
C VAL A 195 -17.13 6.82 12.23
N ARG A 196 -16.55 6.40 13.35
CA ARG A 196 -15.73 5.18 13.42
C ARG A 196 -16.46 3.88 13.04
N THR A 197 -17.79 3.87 13.15
CA THR A 197 -18.62 2.66 12.96
C THR A 197 -19.40 2.66 11.65
N ASP A 198 -19.20 3.64 10.76
CA ASP A 198 -19.82 3.61 9.45
C ASP A 198 -19.17 2.54 8.55
N ARG A 199 -19.94 2.04 7.57
CA ARG A 199 -19.52 0.92 6.71
C ARG A 199 -20.04 1.11 5.29
N GLY A 200 -19.35 0.50 4.34
CA GLY A 200 -19.71 0.55 2.92
C GLY A 200 -19.33 1.88 2.27
N ASP A 201 -20.08 2.25 1.23
CA ASP A 201 -19.84 3.46 0.44
C ASP A 201 -19.98 4.72 1.31
N GLY A 202 -18.84 5.34 1.64
CA GLY A 202 -18.78 6.54 2.47
C GLY A 202 -17.94 6.40 3.74
N ALA A 203 -17.60 5.18 4.16
CA ALA A 203 -16.75 4.90 5.33
C ALA A 203 -15.24 5.15 5.09
N CYS A 204 -14.89 5.84 4.01
CA CYS A 204 -13.51 6.18 3.69
C CYS A 204 -13.01 7.35 4.52
N GLU A 205 -11.84 7.20 5.10
CA GLU A 205 -11.10 8.30 5.71
C GLU A 205 -10.29 9.00 4.62
N THR A 206 -10.63 10.24 4.29
CA THR A 206 -9.81 11.08 3.40
C THR A 206 -8.86 11.90 4.26
N ILE A 207 -7.57 11.65 4.12
CA ILE A 207 -6.54 12.20 5.03
C ILE A 207 -5.65 13.16 4.26
N TRP A 208 -5.67 14.45 4.63
CA TRP A 208 -4.58 15.37 4.29
C TRP A 208 -3.35 15.03 5.13
N VAL A 209 -2.37 14.37 4.50
CA VAL A 209 -1.19 13.84 5.20
C VAL A 209 -0.19 14.97 5.46
N THR A 210 0.15 15.17 6.73
CA THR A 210 1.21 16.09 7.16
C THR A 210 2.49 15.37 7.52
N ASP A 211 2.39 14.13 8.00
CA ASP A 211 3.54 13.26 8.24
C ASP A 211 3.17 11.78 8.02
N ALA A 212 4.14 10.96 7.66
CA ALA A 212 3.94 9.53 7.57
C ALA A 212 5.26 8.78 7.81
N GLN A 213 5.16 7.58 8.35
CA GLN A 213 6.30 6.71 8.63
C GLN A 213 5.95 5.25 8.36
N VAL A 214 6.89 4.50 7.78
CA VAL A 214 6.87 3.03 7.86
C VAL A 214 7.56 2.63 9.16
N LEU A 215 6.77 2.24 10.15
CA LEU A 215 7.26 1.79 11.46
C LEU A 215 8.03 0.47 11.33
N ARG A 216 7.54 -0.43 10.48
CA ARG A 216 8.19 -1.71 10.18
C ARG A 216 7.80 -2.22 8.80
N GLU A 217 8.80 -2.50 7.97
CA GLU A 217 8.62 -3.16 6.68
C GLU A 217 8.35 -4.66 6.84
N ALA A 218 7.37 -5.19 6.12
CA ALA A 218 7.16 -6.63 6.02
C ALA A 218 8.12 -7.28 5.02
N ASN A 219 8.53 -8.51 5.33
CA ASN A 219 9.21 -9.42 4.39
C ASN A 219 10.39 -8.81 3.64
N ARG A 220 11.19 -7.94 4.28
CA ARG A 220 12.30 -7.21 3.65
C ARG A 220 13.24 -8.12 2.84
N GLY A 221 13.54 -9.31 3.36
CA GLY A 221 14.33 -10.32 2.65
C GLY A 221 13.71 -10.75 1.33
N TRP A 222 12.42 -11.09 1.32
CA TRP A 222 11.70 -11.46 0.10
C TRP A 222 11.53 -10.29 -0.87
N ARG A 223 11.38 -9.06 -0.37
CA ARG A 223 11.36 -7.86 -1.21
C ARG A 223 12.70 -7.63 -1.90
N LEU A 224 13.81 -7.90 -1.21
CA LEU A 224 15.16 -7.80 -1.77
C LEU A 224 15.46 -8.90 -2.81
N MET A 225 14.81 -10.07 -2.71
CA MET A 225 14.97 -11.14 -3.71
C MET A 225 14.48 -10.74 -5.11
N MET A 226 13.58 -9.76 -5.24
CA MET A 226 13.12 -9.30 -6.55
C MET A 226 14.24 -8.67 -7.39
N PRO A 227 14.89 -7.57 -6.96
CA PRO A 227 15.97 -6.98 -7.75
C PRO A 227 17.18 -7.90 -7.88
N ILE A 228 17.48 -8.73 -6.87
CA ILE A 228 18.56 -9.73 -6.95
C ILE A 228 18.25 -10.78 -8.02
N GLY A 229 17.03 -11.31 -8.04
CA GLY A 229 16.60 -12.30 -9.02
C GLY A 229 16.60 -11.74 -10.44
N LEU A 230 16.08 -10.52 -10.64
CA LEU A 230 16.13 -9.82 -11.93
C LEU A 230 17.58 -9.57 -12.39
N GLY A 231 18.47 -9.18 -11.47
CA GLY A 231 19.89 -9.01 -11.76
C GLY A 231 20.57 -10.32 -12.17
N ALA A 232 20.25 -11.43 -11.51
CA ALA A 232 20.76 -12.76 -11.86
C ALA A 232 20.27 -13.22 -13.25
N ILE A 233 19.00 -12.95 -13.59
CA ILE A 233 18.44 -13.23 -14.92
C ILE A 233 19.15 -12.40 -15.98
N ALA A 234 19.31 -11.08 -15.75
CA ALA A 234 19.98 -10.19 -16.69
C ALA A 234 21.45 -10.62 -16.92
N LEU A 235 22.17 -10.94 -15.84
CA LEU A 235 23.54 -11.45 -15.93
C LEU A 235 23.60 -12.79 -16.67
N SER A 236 22.66 -13.69 -16.43
CA SER A 236 22.58 -14.96 -17.17
C SER A 236 22.43 -14.73 -18.68
N VAL A 237 21.54 -13.83 -19.10
CA VAL A 237 21.33 -13.51 -20.52
C VAL A 237 22.60 -12.93 -21.14
N LEU A 238 23.27 -12.02 -20.43
CA LEU A 238 24.55 -11.46 -20.87
C LEU A 238 25.61 -12.56 -21.03
N LEU A 239 25.73 -13.47 -20.07
CA LEU A 239 26.71 -14.56 -20.17
C LEU A 239 26.42 -15.51 -21.33
N TRP A 240 25.16 -15.80 -21.64
CA TRP A 240 24.80 -16.58 -22.85
C TRP A 240 25.24 -15.91 -24.14
N TRP A 241 25.28 -14.58 -24.17
CA TRP A 241 25.77 -13.83 -25.33
C TRP A 241 27.29 -13.95 -25.53
N PHE A 242 28.05 -14.13 -24.45
CA PHE A 242 29.52 -14.13 -24.47
C PHE A 242 30.17 -15.50 -24.30
N VAL A 243 29.43 -16.54 -23.87
CA VAL A 243 29.94 -17.91 -23.76
C VAL A 243 29.73 -18.62 -25.11
N PRO A 244 30.79 -19.02 -25.82
CA PRO A 244 30.66 -19.70 -27.11
C PRO A 244 29.90 -21.02 -26.93
N LEU A 245 28.95 -21.30 -27.84
CA LEU A 245 28.23 -22.57 -27.87
C LEU A 245 29.24 -23.72 -28.05
N PRO A 246 29.11 -24.82 -27.29
CA PRO A 246 29.94 -25.99 -27.52
C PRO A 246 29.70 -26.49 -28.95
N ARG A 247 30.79 -26.71 -29.71
CA ARG A 247 30.68 -27.28 -31.06
C ARG A 247 30.18 -28.72 -30.91
N LEU A 248 29.28 -29.15 -31.80
CA LEU A 248 28.68 -30.49 -31.84
C LEU A 248 29.68 -31.65 -32.02
N SER A 249 30.99 -31.40 -32.01
CA SER A 249 32.06 -32.37 -32.26
C SER A 249 32.89 -32.75 -31.02
N ASP A 250 32.47 -32.38 -29.81
CA ASP A 250 33.05 -32.81 -28.53
C ASP A 250 32.08 -33.68 -27.72
#